data_AF-A0A535R396-F1
#
_entry.id   AF-A0A535R396-F1
#
_cell.length_a   1.000
_cell.length_b   1.000
_cell.length_c   1.000
_cell.angle_alpha   90.00
_cell.angle_beta   90.00
_cell.angle_gamma   90.00
#
_symmetry.space_group_name_H-M   'P 1'
#
loop_
_entity.id
_entity.type
_entity.pdbx_description
1 polymer ?
#
loop_
_entity_poly.entity_id
_entity_poly.type
_entity_poly.pdbx_seq_one_letter_code
_entity_poly.pdbx_strand_id
1 'polypeptide(L)'
;MSAFTSNLTACKTALTTTPVTLSGGRGMLILPAPGNANNGSVLLTANLGAASGTTCTVVNGSTVTATGASSTYLQGNWAGSASYADNPSARATFGSVKGADEVIYMRENF
;
A
#
# COMPACT_ATOMS: atom_id res chain seq x y z
N MET A 1 1.27 11.48 5.79
CA MET A 1 0.36 10.81 4.83
C MET A 1 -1.00 10.67 5.50
N SER A 2 -2.10 11.10 4.87
CA SER A 2 -3.44 10.97 5.44
C SER A 2 -3.82 9.51 5.63
N ALA A 3 -4.43 9.18 6.79
CA ALA A 3 -4.85 7.84 7.18
C ALA A 3 -6.25 7.50 6.65
N PHE A 4 -6.50 7.70 5.35
CA PHE A 4 -7.82 7.47 4.76
C PHE A 4 -8.22 6.00 4.87
N THR A 5 -9.08 5.68 5.81
CA THR A 5 -9.52 4.32 6.16
C THR A 5 -11.05 4.30 6.05
N SER A 6 -11.54 4.25 4.81
CA SER A 6 -12.99 4.19 4.55
C SER A 6 -13.45 2.72 4.45
N ASN A 7 -14.54 2.43 3.74
CA ASN A 7 -15.21 1.12 3.64
C ASN A 7 -14.42 0.00 2.90
N LEU A 8 -13.10 0.08 2.83
CA LEU A 8 -12.29 -0.93 2.16
C LEU A 8 -12.05 -2.10 3.11
N THR A 9 -12.85 -3.14 2.95
CA THR A 9 -12.72 -4.39 3.72
C THR A 9 -11.57 -5.26 3.22
N ALA A 10 -11.11 -6.17 4.08
CA ALA A 10 -10.01 -7.08 3.75
C ALA A 10 -10.31 -7.88 2.47
N CYS A 11 -9.28 -8.08 1.66
CA CYS A 11 -9.30 -8.84 0.42
C CYS A 11 -10.24 -8.35 -0.68
N LYS A 12 -10.82 -7.15 -0.57
CA LYS A 12 -11.48 -6.50 -1.71
C LYS A 12 -10.49 -6.11 -2.81
N THR A 13 -9.25 -5.81 -2.45
CA THR A 13 -8.10 -5.82 -3.36
C THR A 13 -7.09 -6.87 -2.89
N ALA A 14 -6.23 -7.34 -3.78
CA ALA A 14 -5.31 -8.42 -3.51
C ALA A 14 -4.00 -8.26 -4.27
N LEU A 15 -2.93 -8.88 -3.77
CA LEU A 15 -1.67 -9.00 -4.48
C LEU A 15 -1.80 -10.09 -5.54
N THR A 16 -2.01 -9.70 -6.80
CA THR A 16 -2.20 -10.66 -7.91
C THR A 16 -0.91 -11.38 -8.32
N THR A 17 0.25 -10.84 -7.95
CA THR A 17 1.57 -11.42 -8.17
C THR A 17 2.30 -11.55 -6.84
N THR A 18 2.32 -12.77 -6.27
CA THR A 18 3.06 -13.08 -5.03
C THR A 18 3.82 -14.40 -5.16
N PRO A 19 5.07 -14.48 -4.67
CA PRO A 19 5.88 -13.38 -4.14
C PRO A 19 6.30 -12.38 -5.24
N VAL A 20 6.55 -11.12 -4.86
CA VAL A 20 7.08 -10.11 -5.79
C VAL A 20 8.59 -10.28 -5.88
N THR A 21 9.10 -10.61 -7.06
CA THR A 21 10.55 -10.66 -7.30
C THR A 21 11.12 -9.26 -7.36
N LEU A 22 12.19 -9.01 -6.60
CA LEU A 22 12.95 -7.77 -6.66
C LEU A 22 14.15 -7.94 -7.60
N SER A 23 14.31 -7.02 -8.56
CA SER A 23 15.47 -6.92 -9.44
C SER A 23 16.07 -5.52 -9.31
N GLY A 24 17.35 -5.42 -8.93
CA GLY A 24 18.00 -4.13 -8.65
C GLY A 24 17.30 -3.32 -7.55
N GLY A 25 16.70 -3.98 -6.56
CA GLY A 25 15.93 -3.34 -5.48
C GLY A 25 14.54 -2.84 -5.87
N ARG A 26 14.05 -3.22 -7.07
CA ARG A 26 12.74 -2.80 -7.59
C ARG A 26 11.86 -4.00 -7.87
N GLY A 27 10.58 -3.90 -7.58
CA GLY A 27 9.57 -4.88 -7.93
C GLY A 27 8.28 -4.19 -8.35
N MET A 28 7.47 -4.89 -9.14
CA MET A 28 6.15 -4.41 -9.54
C MET A 28 5.08 -5.26 -8.88
N LEU A 29 4.05 -4.59 -8.39
CA LEU A 29 2.88 -5.20 -7.82
C LEU A 29 1.64 -4.57 -8.46
N ILE A 30 0.67 -5.41 -8.82
CA ILE A 30 -0.62 -4.96 -9.35
C ILE A 30 -1.71 -5.26 -8.34
N LEU A 31 -2.39 -4.21 -7.92
CA LEU A 31 -3.60 -4.27 -7.09
C LEU A 31 -4.82 -4.08 -8.00
N PRO A 32 -5.70 -5.08 -8.14
CA PRO A 32 -6.93 -4.95 -8.89
C PRO A 32 -7.88 -3.98 -8.16
N ALA A 33 -8.75 -3.34 -8.92
CA ALA A 33 -9.77 -2.45 -8.37
C ALA A 33 -10.64 -3.20 -7.34
N PRO A 34 -10.95 -2.59 -6.18
CA PRO A 34 -11.63 -3.27 -5.09
C PRO A 34 -13.13 -3.55 -5.31
N GLY A 35 -13.64 -3.38 -6.54
CA GLY A 35 -15.05 -3.54 -6.89
C GLY A 35 -15.95 -2.40 -6.41
N ASN A 36 -17.24 -2.50 -6.73
CA ASN A 36 -18.23 -1.46 -6.44
C ASN A 36 -18.38 -1.17 -4.93
N ALA A 37 -18.52 0.10 -4.59
CA ALA A 37 -18.74 0.60 -3.22
C ALA A 37 -17.64 0.25 -2.19
N ASN A 38 -16.43 -0.11 -2.65
CA ASN A 38 -15.26 -0.30 -1.79
C ASN A 38 -14.27 0.85 -2.03
N ASN A 39 -14.31 1.84 -1.15
CA ASN A 39 -13.39 2.98 -1.11
C ASN A 39 -12.59 2.93 0.20
N GLY A 40 -11.34 3.36 0.18
CA GLY A 40 -10.48 3.30 1.36
C GLY A 40 -9.01 3.19 0.99
N SER A 41 -8.18 2.76 1.92
CA SER A 41 -6.78 2.49 1.63
C SER A 41 -6.29 1.20 2.27
N VAL A 42 -5.27 0.61 1.66
CA VAL A 42 -4.50 -0.48 2.24
C VAL A 42 -3.06 0.00 2.46
N LEU A 43 -2.50 -0.35 3.62
CA LEU A 43 -1.07 -0.19 3.86
C LEU A 43 -0.38 -1.47 3.43
N LEU A 44 0.51 -1.36 2.46
CA LEU A 44 1.36 -2.45 2.00
C LEU A 44 2.71 -2.33 2.68
N THR A 45 3.20 -3.43 3.23
CA THR A 45 4.53 -3.53 3.83
C THR A 45 5.28 -4.66 3.16
N ALA A 46 6.50 -4.38 2.69
CA ALA A 46 7.38 -5.43 2.20
C ALA A 46 8.06 -6.11 3.40
N ASN A 47 7.71 -7.37 3.68
CA ASN A 47 8.34 -8.13 4.76
C ASN A 47 9.74 -8.59 4.35
N LEU A 48 10.75 -7.74 4.56
CA LEU A 48 12.12 -8.01 4.15
C LEU A 48 12.89 -8.88 5.17
N GLY A 49 12.49 -8.85 6.44
CA GLY A 49 13.01 -9.70 7.50
C GLY A 49 12.05 -10.84 7.87
N ALA A 50 11.73 -10.94 9.16
CA ALA A 50 10.74 -11.89 9.66
C ALA A 50 9.33 -11.61 9.10
N ALA A 51 8.54 -12.67 8.95
CA ALA A 51 7.14 -12.58 8.57
C ALA A 51 6.33 -11.80 9.62
N SER A 52 5.48 -10.88 9.16
CA SER A 52 4.53 -10.17 10.01
C SER A 52 3.25 -9.81 9.26
N GLY A 53 2.12 -9.79 9.97
CA GLY A 53 0.83 -9.40 9.41
C GLY A 53 0.20 -10.43 8.46
N THR A 54 -0.77 -9.96 7.67
CA THR A 54 -1.54 -10.78 6.73
C THR A 54 -1.58 -10.13 5.36
N THR A 55 -1.87 -10.91 4.34
CA THR A 55 -2.04 -10.45 2.96
C THR A 55 -3.23 -11.15 2.30
N CYS A 56 -3.66 -10.63 1.15
CA CYS A 56 -4.70 -11.23 0.31
C CYS A 56 -4.09 -11.55 -1.05
N THR A 57 -4.19 -12.81 -1.49
CA THR A 57 -3.67 -13.26 -2.79
C THR A 57 -4.77 -13.39 -3.84
N VAL A 58 -6.03 -13.38 -3.41
CA VAL A 58 -7.22 -13.48 -4.28
C VAL A 58 -8.24 -12.42 -3.87
N VAL A 59 -8.83 -11.74 -4.85
CA VAL A 59 -9.91 -10.76 -4.64
C VAL A 59 -11.16 -11.47 -4.13
N ASN A 60 -11.81 -10.91 -3.11
CA ASN A 60 -12.90 -11.52 -2.34
C ASN A 60 -12.54 -12.85 -1.65
N GLY A 61 -11.24 -13.17 -1.54
CA GLY A 61 -10.77 -14.33 -0.80
C GLY A 61 -10.67 -14.08 0.71
N SER A 62 -10.02 -15.02 1.40
CA SER A 62 -9.63 -14.88 2.80
C SER A 62 -8.20 -14.33 2.92
N THR A 63 -7.91 -13.71 4.06
CA THR A 63 -6.54 -13.32 4.40
C THR A 63 -5.68 -14.57 4.63
N VAL A 64 -4.42 -14.47 4.25
CA VAL A 64 -3.39 -15.47 4.52
C VAL A 64 -2.24 -14.83 5.27
N THR A 65 -1.50 -15.61 6.06
CA THR A 65 -0.31 -15.14 6.76
C THR A 65 0.74 -14.69 5.74
N ALA A 66 1.29 -13.49 5.92
CA ALA A 66 2.35 -12.99 5.04
C ALA A 66 3.68 -13.70 5.34
N THR A 67 4.51 -13.90 4.32
CA THR A 67 5.85 -14.50 4.46
C THR A 67 6.94 -13.44 4.50
N GLY A 68 8.11 -13.79 5.03
CA GLY A 68 9.33 -12.96 4.98
C GLY A 68 10.19 -13.27 3.75
N ALA A 69 10.99 -12.30 3.30
CA ALA A 69 11.82 -12.41 2.10
C ALA A 69 13.33 -12.59 2.38
N SER A 70 13.75 -12.68 3.65
CA SER A 70 15.17 -12.83 4.07
C SER A 70 16.14 -11.85 3.38
N SER A 71 15.67 -10.65 3.06
CA SER A 71 16.37 -9.60 2.34
C SER A 71 16.59 -8.39 3.25
N THR A 72 17.12 -8.62 4.46
CA THR A 72 17.29 -7.60 5.51
C THR A 72 18.19 -6.44 5.08
N TYR A 73 19.08 -6.64 4.10
CA TYR A 73 19.90 -5.59 3.51
C TYR A 73 19.11 -4.52 2.73
N LEU A 74 17.82 -4.75 2.46
CA LEU A 74 16.91 -3.76 1.87
C LEU A 74 16.07 -3.02 2.94
N GLN A 75 16.20 -3.39 4.21
CA GLN A 75 15.58 -2.66 5.31
C GLN A 75 16.28 -1.32 5.50
N GLY A 76 15.52 -0.33 5.95
CA GLY A 76 16.07 1.01 6.17
C GLY A 76 16.09 1.39 7.62
N ASN A 77 16.73 2.53 7.84
CA ASN A 77 16.76 3.21 9.11
C ASN A 77 15.88 4.47 9.04
N TRP A 78 14.60 4.29 8.75
CA TRP A 78 13.64 5.40 8.66
C TRP A 78 12.82 5.49 9.95
N ALA A 79 11.93 6.50 10.05
CA ALA A 79 11.04 6.69 11.22
C ALA A 79 11.73 6.78 12.59
N GLY A 80 13.03 7.11 12.64
CA GLY A 80 13.78 7.28 13.89
C GLY A 80 14.31 5.98 14.50
N SER A 81 14.34 4.88 13.74
CA SER A 81 15.03 3.67 14.18
C SER A 81 16.53 3.93 14.45
N ALA A 82 17.11 3.13 15.34
CA ALA A 82 18.54 3.12 15.64
C ALA A 82 19.31 2.09 14.79
N SER A 83 18.60 1.30 13.98
CA SER A 83 19.14 0.19 13.19
C SER A 83 18.38 0.02 11.87
N TYR A 84 19.02 -0.59 10.87
CA TYR A 84 18.41 -0.93 9.58
C TYR A 84 17.46 -2.14 9.72
N ALA A 85 16.38 -1.95 10.46
CA ALA A 85 15.44 -3.00 10.83
C ALA A 85 14.01 -2.74 10.32
N ASP A 86 13.75 -1.56 9.75
CA ASP A 86 12.41 -1.21 9.32
C ASP A 86 12.10 -1.77 7.93
N ASN A 87 10.90 -2.30 7.80
CA ASN A 87 10.33 -2.73 6.52
C ASN A 87 9.65 -1.53 5.82
N PRO A 88 9.87 -1.34 4.50
CA PRO A 88 9.29 -0.20 3.80
C PRO A 88 7.79 -0.45 3.63
N SER A 89 7.02 0.62 3.76
CA SER A 89 5.58 0.57 3.55
C SER A 89 5.08 1.70 2.66
N ALA A 90 4.02 1.41 1.92
CA ALA A 90 3.35 2.34 1.03
C ALA A 90 1.84 2.16 1.12
N ARG A 91 1.08 3.25 0.92
CA ARG A 91 -0.39 3.23 1.00
C ARG A 91 -0.98 3.32 -0.39
N ALA A 92 -1.83 2.37 -0.75
CA ALA A 92 -2.67 2.43 -1.94
C ALA A 92 -4.08 2.87 -1.54
N THR A 93 -4.59 3.93 -2.17
CA THR A 93 -5.92 4.51 -1.89
C THR A 93 -6.83 4.34 -3.10
N PHE A 94 -8.08 3.95 -2.84
CA PHE A 94 -9.12 3.69 -3.83
C PHE A 94 -10.37 4.53 -3.54
N GLY A 95 -11.05 4.97 -4.59
CA GLY A 95 -12.30 5.71 -4.48
C GLY A 95 -12.16 7.14 -3.96
N SER A 96 -10.94 7.66 -3.84
CA SER A 96 -10.71 9.09 -3.64
C SER A 96 -10.80 9.80 -4.99
N VAL A 97 -11.91 10.49 -5.24
CA VAL A 97 -11.94 11.56 -6.23
C VAL A 97 -11.17 12.73 -5.67
N LYS A 98 -10.18 13.27 -6.41
CA LYS A 98 -9.75 14.64 -6.16
C LYS A 98 -10.98 15.50 -6.43
N GLY A 99 -11.65 15.95 -5.37
CA GLY A 99 -12.56 17.09 -5.48
C GLY A 99 -11.77 18.27 -6.07
N ALA A 100 -12.46 19.24 -6.64
CA ALA A 100 -11.84 20.49 -7.04
C ALA A 100 -11.26 21.19 -5.79
N ASP A 101 -10.07 20.79 -5.36
CA ASP A 101 -9.32 21.46 -4.31
C ASP A 101 -8.94 22.84 -4.86
N GLU A 102 -9.71 23.83 -4.42
CA GLU A 102 -9.50 25.28 -4.51
C GLU A 102 -9.21 25.84 -5.91
N VAL A 103 -10.27 26.21 -6.64
CA VAL A 103 -10.15 27.21 -7.71
C VAL A 103 -10.14 28.59 -7.05
N ILE A 104 -8.95 29.19 -6.90
CA ILE A 104 -8.83 30.62 -6.57
C ILE A 104 -9.31 31.38 -7.80
N TYR A 105 -10.51 31.97 -7.75
CA TYR A 105 -10.98 32.89 -8.78
C TYR A 105 -10.09 34.14 -8.79
N MET A 106 -9.23 34.29 -9.79
CA MET A 106 -8.63 35.58 -10.13
C MET A 106 -9.66 36.37 -10.95
N ARG A 107 -10.24 37.42 -10.37
CA ARG A 107 -10.98 38.42 -11.15
C ARG A 107 -9.96 39.40 -11.74
N GLU A 108 -9.90 39.52 -13.06
CA GLU A 108 -9.27 40.68 -13.69
C GLU A 108 -10.11 41.92 -13.35
N ASN A 109 -9.48 42.90 -12.71
CA ASN A 109 -10.10 44.19 -12.42
C ASN A 109 -9.93 45.05 -13.67
N PHE A 110 -11.02 45.27 -14.42
CA PHE A 110 -11.04 46.17 -15.57
C PHE A 110 -10.95 47.63 -15.14
#